data_AF-A0A453CW35-F1
#
_entry.id   AF-A0A453CW35-F1
#
_cell.length_a   1.000
_cell.length_b   1.000
_cell.length_c   1.000
_cell.angle_alpha   90.00
_cell.angle_beta   90.00
_cell.angle_gamma   90.00
#
_symmetry.space_group_name_H-M   'P 1'
#
loop_
_entity.id
_entity.type
_entity.pdbx_description
1 polymer ?
#
loop_
_entity_poly.entity_id
_entity_poly.type
_entity_poly.pdbx_seq_one_letter_code
_entity_poly.pdbx_strand_id
1 'polypeptide(L)'
;RKMDSSAVAVAAPLLEAGGKEMRHLGRTAHNMSSSSLRKKSDTSLVRKVPCAALRGFLSTLQEVLFGTKLFVLFPAVLLAVVARYMRFGQVWLFVLSLIGLIPLAERLSFLTEQIAFYTGPTVGGLLNATFGNVTEVIIALFALREGKITVVKCSLLGSILSNLLLVLGTSLFFGGLANLGVEQPYDRKQADVSTGLLILGVLCQSMPLMLRYAVSAGEHAVNSDDSGLVLSRACSVLMILAYGAYLYFQLKTHRQLFEPQEVEDDGDDLVSEDEAVLGFTSAMVWLAVMTVITALLSEYVVSTIEAASESWELSVSFISIILIPIVGNAAEHAGAIIFAFKNKLDITLGVSLGSATQISMFVVPLSVLVAWVMGVPMDLDFNLLETGSLFLAILVTSFTLQDGSSHYLKGLLLLLCYAVIGVCFFVLRRRSADGSN
;
A
#
# COMPACT_ATOMS: atom_id res chain seq x y z
N ARG A 1 -68.02 33.23 24.81
CA ARG A 1 -67.96 34.43 23.92
C ARG A 1 -66.50 34.55 23.46
N LYS A 2 -66.07 34.33 22.22
CA LYS A 2 -66.70 34.25 20.89
C LYS A 2 -65.96 33.19 20.05
N MET A 3 -66.69 32.56 19.14
CA MET A 3 -66.21 31.83 17.95
C MET A 3 -65.88 32.81 16.80
N ASP A 4 -65.39 32.21 15.71
CA ASP A 4 -65.30 32.63 14.29
C ASP A 4 -63.94 33.19 13.82
N SER A 5 -63.21 32.61 12.84
CA SER A 5 -63.46 31.89 11.56
C SER A 5 -63.23 32.78 10.34
N SER A 6 -62.26 32.38 9.49
CA SER A 6 -62.18 32.52 8.01
C SER A 6 -60.71 32.25 7.58
N ALA A 7 -60.38 31.12 6.94
CA ALA A 7 -60.42 30.84 5.49
C ALA A 7 -59.53 31.82 4.69
N VAL A 8 -58.54 31.40 3.88
CA VAL A 8 -58.68 30.65 2.61
C VAL A 8 -57.30 30.12 2.17
N ALA A 9 -57.29 28.91 1.60
CA ALA A 9 -56.15 28.28 0.94
C ALA A 9 -55.81 28.93 -0.42
N VAL A 10 -54.52 29.05 -0.74
CA VAL A 10 -54.03 29.07 -2.13
C VAL A 10 -52.82 28.17 -2.23
N ALA A 11 -52.94 27.15 -3.08
CA ALA A 11 -51.90 26.23 -3.48
C ALA A 11 -51.26 26.67 -4.80
N ALA A 12 -50.01 26.21 -5.00
CA ALA A 12 -49.23 26.05 -6.24
C ALA A 12 -48.27 27.19 -6.66
N PRO A 13 -47.18 26.90 -7.42
CA PRO A 13 -46.54 25.60 -7.71
C PRO A 13 -45.01 25.56 -7.47
N LEU A 14 -44.51 24.32 -7.47
CA LEU A 14 -43.14 23.90 -7.73
C LEU A 14 -42.49 24.67 -8.88
N LEU A 15 -41.31 25.23 -8.65
CA LEU A 15 -40.30 25.41 -9.68
C LEU A 15 -39.04 24.68 -9.22
N GLU A 16 -38.70 23.66 -10.00
CA GLU A 16 -37.50 22.85 -9.93
C GLU A 16 -36.25 23.75 -9.95
N ALA A 17 -35.66 24.00 -8.78
CA ALA A 17 -34.25 24.27 -8.71
C ALA A 17 -33.53 22.92 -8.75
N GLY A 18 -33.27 22.43 -9.97
CA GLY A 18 -32.34 21.34 -10.23
C GLY A 18 -30.92 21.74 -9.84
N GLY A 19 -30.66 21.86 -8.54
CA GLY A 19 -29.32 21.83 -7.99
C GLY A 19 -28.83 20.40 -8.11
N LYS A 20 -27.77 20.17 -8.90
CA LYS A 20 -27.01 18.93 -8.84
C LYS A 20 -26.51 18.76 -7.40
N GLU A 21 -27.21 18.00 -6.57
CA GLU A 21 -26.60 17.36 -5.41
C GLU A 21 -25.53 16.41 -5.96
N MET A 22 -24.31 16.90 -6.02
CA MET A 22 -23.13 16.08 -6.23
C MET A 22 -23.05 15.18 -4.99
N ARG A 23 -23.48 13.92 -5.15
CA ARG A 23 -23.31 12.90 -4.10
C ARG A 23 -21.83 12.83 -3.75
N HIS A 24 -21.46 13.42 -2.62
CA HIS A 24 -20.12 13.27 -2.04
C HIS A 24 -19.88 11.78 -1.80
N LEU A 25 -19.09 11.15 -2.68
CA LEU A 25 -18.63 9.78 -2.47
C LEU A 25 -17.72 9.79 -1.25
N GLY A 26 -18.13 9.13 -0.16
CA GLY A 26 -17.28 8.93 1.02
C GLY A 26 -15.92 8.36 0.62
N ARG A 27 -14.88 9.18 0.73
CA ARG A 27 -13.49 8.81 0.45
C ARG A 27 -12.86 8.28 1.71
N THR A 28 -12.01 7.27 1.59
CA THR A 28 -11.13 6.84 2.68
C THR A 28 -9.77 7.50 2.53
N ALA A 29 -9.08 7.76 3.64
CA ALA A 29 -7.71 8.27 3.68
C ALA A 29 -6.75 7.54 2.71
N HIS A 30 -6.91 6.22 2.60
CA HIS A 30 -6.11 5.37 1.73
C HIS A 30 -6.25 5.70 0.24
N ASN A 31 -7.42 6.21 -0.19
CA ASN A 31 -7.65 6.54 -1.59
C ASN A 31 -6.97 7.84 -2.01
N MET A 32 -6.51 8.69 -1.07
CA MET A 32 -6.04 10.04 -1.38
C MET A 32 -4.53 10.14 -1.67
N SER A 33 -3.75 9.07 -1.47
CA SER A 33 -2.28 9.13 -1.61
C SER A 33 -1.82 9.55 -3.02
N SER A 34 -2.49 9.02 -4.05
CA SER A 34 -2.12 9.25 -5.45
C SER A 34 -2.39 10.69 -5.93
N SER A 35 -3.45 11.34 -5.42
CA SER A 35 -3.84 12.68 -5.86
C SER A 35 -2.80 13.75 -5.49
N SER A 36 -2.07 13.53 -4.40
CA SER A 36 -1.00 14.43 -3.93
C SER A 36 0.19 14.57 -4.90
N LEU A 37 0.42 13.55 -5.75
CA LEU A 37 1.52 13.49 -6.72
C LEU A 37 1.12 14.00 -8.11
N ARG A 38 -0.15 14.33 -8.32
CA ARG A 38 -0.69 14.80 -9.59
C ARG A 38 -0.15 16.19 -9.93
N LYS A 39 0.28 16.37 -11.19
CA LYS A 39 0.59 17.66 -11.80
C LYS A 39 -0.58 18.09 -12.69
N LYS A 40 -0.98 19.37 -12.66
CA LYS A 40 -1.97 19.89 -13.62
C LYS A 40 -1.41 19.76 -15.04
N SER A 41 -2.04 18.94 -15.87
CA SER A 41 -1.66 18.71 -17.27
C SER A 41 -2.11 19.87 -18.15
N ASP A 42 -1.18 20.61 -18.76
CA ASP A 42 -1.53 21.56 -19.82
C ASP A 42 -1.91 20.78 -21.10
N THR A 43 -3.21 20.70 -21.37
CA THR A 43 -3.79 20.01 -22.54
C THR A 43 -3.65 20.81 -23.85
N SER A 44 -2.89 21.91 -23.83
CA SER A 44 -2.70 22.82 -24.97
C SER A 44 -2.04 22.15 -26.18
N LEU A 45 -1.21 21.13 -25.97
CA LEU A 45 -0.52 20.37 -27.03
C LEU A 45 -1.45 19.35 -27.72
N VAL A 46 -2.34 18.68 -26.97
CA VAL A 46 -3.25 17.65 -27.52
C VAL A 46 -4.45 18.27 -28.25
N ARG A 47 -4.82 19.52 -27.92
CA ARG A 47 -5.92 20.25 -28.57
C ARG A 47 -5.72 20.44 -30.09
N LYS A 48 -4.48 20.37 -30.58
CA LYS A 48 -4.12 20.55 -32.00
C LYS A 48 -4.30 19.29 -32.87
N VAL A 49 -4.68 18.15 -32.29
CA VAL A 49 -4.83 16.88 -33.04
C VAL A 49 -6.19 16.83 -33.75
N PRO A 50 -6.25 16.64 -35.08
CA PRO A 50 -7.49 16.76 -35.85
C PRO A 50 -8.49 15.60 -35.66
N CYS A 51 -8.01 14.40 -35.30
CA CYS A 51 -8.87 13.21 -35.16
C CYS A 51 -9.39 13.06 -33.72
N ALA A 52 -10.72 12.99 -33.53
CA ALA A 52 -11.35 13.01 -32.20
C ALA A 52 -10.98 11.79 -31.33
N ALA A 53 -10.92 10.59 -31.92
CA ALA A 53 -10.52 9.36 -31.21
C ALA A 53 -9.04 9.40 -30.81
N LEU A 54 -8.17 9.86 -31.71
CA LEU A 54 -6.73 10.00 -31.44
C LEU A 54 -6.47 11.10 -30.41
N ARG A 55 -7.24 12.19 -30.43
CA ARG A 55 -7.19 13.26 -29.43
C ARG A 55 -7.58 12.74 -28.04
N GLY A 56 -8.67 11.96 -27.95
CA GLY A 56 -9.10 11.34 -26.70
C GLY A 56 -8.07 10.33 -26.16
N PHE A 57 -7.49 9.50 -27.01
CA PHE A 57 -6.43 8.60 -26.60
C PHE A 57 -5.18 9.36 -26.13
N LEU A 58 -4.70 10.35 -26.91
CA LEU A 58 -3.53 11.15 -26.56
C LEU A 58 -3.74 11.99 -25.29
N SER A 59 -4.97 12.47 -25.02
CA SER A 59 -5.26 13.17 -23.77
C SER A 59 -5.19 12.21 -22.58
N THR A 60 -5.75 11.00 -22.72
CA THR A 60 -5.66 9.99 -21.65
C THR A 60 -4.23 9.50 -21.44
N LEU A 61 -3.44 9.34 -22.51
CA LEU A 61 -2.03 9.00 -22.47
C LEU A 61 -1.22 10.08 -21.76
N GLN A 62 -1.48 11.36 -22.07
CA GLN A 62 -0.82 12.49 -21.42
C GLN A 62 -1.13 12.51 -19.92
N GLU A 63 -2.39 12.36 -19.55
CA GLU A 63 -2.81 12.39 -18.15
C GLU A 63 -2.23 11.21 -17.36
N VAL A 64 -2.25 10.02 -17.94
CA VAL A 64 -1.74 8.81 -17.30
C VAL A 64 -0.22 8.87 -17.17
N LEU A 65 0.54 9.13 -18.24
CA LEU A 65 2.01 9.04 -18.18
C LEU A 65 2.69 10.32 -17.68
N PHE A 66 2.20 11.50 -18.08
CA PHE A 66 2.85 12.78 -17.80
C PHE A 66 2.17 13.58 -16.69
N GLY A 67 1.01 13.14 -16.19
CA GLY A 67 0.27 13.79 -15.10
C GLY A 67 0.86 13.54 -13.70
N THR A 68 1.99 12.83 -13.57
CA THR A 68 2.65 12.54 -12.29
C THR A 68 4.00 13.21 -12.19
N LYS A 69 4.41 13.65 -10.99
CA LYS A 69 5.79 14.14 -10.74
C LYS A 69 6.85 13.04 -10.98
N LEU A 70 6.45 11.77 -10.90
CA LEU A 70 7.32 10.62 -11.12
C LEU A 70 7.55 10.28 -12.60
N PHE A 71 7.03 11.08 -13.53
CA PHE A 71 7.11 10.75 -14.96
C PHE A 71 8.54 10.57 -15.47
N VAL A 72 9.50 11.23 -14.81
CA VAL A 72 10.94 11.17 -15.09
C VAL A 72 11.50 9.74 -14.95
N LEU A 73 10.80 8.86 -14.22
CA LEU A 73 11.21 7.48 -13.99
C LEU A 73 10.67 6.50 -15.05
N PHE A 74 9.65 6.86 -15.84
CA PHE A 74 9.11 6.00 -16.91
C PHE A 74 10.14 5.50 -17.94
N PRO A 75 11.16 6.30 -18.35
CA PRO A 75 12.22 5.79 -19.22
C PRO A 75 12.91 4.53 -18.69
N ALA A 76 12.95 4.31 -17.37
CA ALA A 76 13.52 3.10 -16.78
C ALA A 76 12.76 1.83 -17.19
N VAL A 77 11.45 1.91 -17.42
CA VAL A 77 10.63 0.79 -17.93
C VAL A 77 11.11 0.34 -19.31
N LEU A 78 11.27 1.30 -20.24
CA LEU A 78 11.77 1.01 -21.58
C LEU A 78 13.21 0.49 -21.53
N LEU A 79 14.05 1.10 -20.71
CA LEU A 79 15.44 0.68 -20.53
C LEU A 79 15.53 -0.74 -19.95
N ALA A 80 14.66 -1.13 -19.03
CA ALA A 80 14.61 -2.50 -18.49
C ALA A 80 14.26 -3.53 -19.58
N VAL A 81 13.27 -3.22 -20.42
CA VAL A 81 12.87 -4.08 -21.55
C VAL A 81 14.01 -4.21 -22.57
N VAL A 82 14.67 -3.10 -22.91
CA VAL A 82 15.84 -3.10 -23.81
C VAL A 82 17.00 -3.86 -23.19
N ALA A 83 17.28 -3.67 -21.90
CA ALA A 83 18.33 -4.38 -21.17
C ALA A 83 18.10 -5.90 -21.21
N ARG A 84 16.85 -6.36 -21.06
CA ARG A 84 16.50 -7.77 -21.21
C ARG A 84 16.76 -8.29 -22.62
N TYR A 85 16.33 -7.56 -23.65
CA TYR A 85 16.50 -7.96 -25.05
C TYR A 85 17.98 -8.01 -25.47
N MET A 86 18.75 -7.00 -25.07
CA MET A 86 20.18 -6.88 -25.36
C MET A 86 21.06 -7.77 -24.47
N ARG A 87 20.46 -8.53 -23.53
CA ARG A 87 21.16 -9.32 -22.50
C ARG A 87 22.21 -8.50 -21.74
N PHE A 88 21.86 -7.25 -21.43
CA PHE A 88 22.66 -6.40 -20.56
C PHE A 88 22.73 -7.01 -19.15
N GLY A 89 23.77 -6.68 -18.37
CA GLY A 89 24.06 -7.35 -17.10
C GLY A 89 22.84 -7.46 -16.16
N GLN A 90 22.64 -8.63 -15.54
CA GLN A 90 21.44 -8.95 -14.73
C GLN A 90 21.22 -7.95 -13.59
N VAL A 91 22.29 -7.41 -13.01
CA VAL A 91 22.23 -6.37 -11.97
C VAL A 91 21.61 -5.07 -12.48
N TRP A 92 21.95 -4.65 -13.71
CA TRP A 92 21.36 -3.45 -14.31
C TRP A 92 19.89 -3.68 -14.66
N LEU A 93 19.55 -4.87 -15.15
CA LEU A 93 18.15 -5.25 -15.37
C LEU A 93 17.35 -5.19 -14.05
N PHE A 94 17.91 -5.69 -12.95
CA PHE A 94 17.31 -5.61 -11.62
C PHE A 94 17.06 -4.14 -11.20
N VAL A 95 18.09 -3.29 -11.26
CA VAL A 95 18.00 -1.87 -10.88
C VAL A 95 17.00 -1.09 -11.74
N LEU A 96 17.05 -1.25 -13.06
CA LEU A 96 16.14 -0.57 -13.98
C LEU A 96 14.69 -1.00 -13.77
N SER A 97 14.47 -2.29 -13.48
CA SER A 97 13.14 -2.81 -13.18
C SER A 97 12.61 -2.25 -11.86
N LEU A 98 13.43 -2.17 -10.82
CA LEU A 98 13.05 -1.52 -9.56
C LEU A 98 12.69 -0.04 -9.77
N ILE A 99 13.52 0.73 -10.47
CA ILE A 99 13.22 2.14 -10.74
C ILE A 99 11.94 2.29 -11.57
N GLY A 100 11.72 1.40 -12.55
CA GLY A 100 10.53 1.39 -13.39
C GLY A 100 9.25 1.04 -12.64
N LEU A 101 9.32 0.25 -11.56
CA LEU A 101 8.16 -0.11 -10.73
C LEU A 101 7.63 1.08 -9.91
N ILE A 102 8.48 2.04 -9.52
CA ILE A 102 8.09 3.23 -8.74
C ILE A 102 6.94 4.02 -9.40
N PRO A 103 7.08 4.52 -10.64
CA PRO A 103 5.99 5.27 -11.29
C PRO A 103 4.80 4.36 -11.63
N LEU A 104 5.00 3.07 -11.87
CA LEU A 104 3.91 2.13 -12.17
C LEU A 104 3.01 1.89 -10.96
N ALA A 105 3.59 1.67 -9.79
CA ALA A 105 2.85 1.51 -8.53
C ALA A 105 1.97 2.74 -8.26
N GLU A 106 2.52 3.94 -8.46
CA GLU A 106 1.78 5.19 -8.31
C GLU A 106 0.61 5.29 -9.28
N ARG A 107 0.81 4.98 -10.56
CA ARG A 107 -0.26 5.02 -11.56
C ARG A 107 -1.33 3.96 -11.34
N LEU A 108 -0.97 2.77 -10.85
CA LEU A 108 -1.92 1.73 -10.50
C LEU A 108 -2.85 2.21 -9.37
N SER A 109 -2.30 2.85 -8.34
CA SER A 109 -3.08 3.49 -7.27
C SER A 109 -4.01 4.58 -7.83
N PHE A 110 -3.48 5.49 -8.65
CA PHE A 110 -4.26 6.55 -9.31
C PHE A 110 -5.41 6.00 -10.17
N LEU A 111 -5.15 5.00 -11.01
CA LEU A 111 -6.18 4.41 -11.87
C LEU A 111 -7.26 3.71 -11.06
N THR A 112 -6.88 3.08 -9.94
CA THR A 112 -7.83 2.48 -8.99
C THR A 112 -8.72 3.54 -8.36
N GLU A 113 -8.16 4.68 -7.97
CA GLU A 113 -8.92 5.83 -7.47
C GLU A 113 -9.88 6.38 -8.54
N GLN A 114 -9.41 6.52 -9.79
CA GLN A 114 -10.24 6.99 -10.91
C GLN A 114 -11.44 6.07 -11.16
N ILE A 115 -11.27 4.76 -11.00
CA ILE A 115 -12.38 3.79 -11.12
C ILE A 115 -13.34 3.92 -9.92
N ALA A 116 -12.82 4.15 -8.72
CA ALA A 116 -13.62 4.25 -7.50
C ALA A 116 -14.70 5.35 -7.56
N PHE A 117 -14.48 6.44 -8.31
CA PHE A 117 -15.48 7.49 -8.54
C PHE A 117 -16.77 6.98 -9.19
N TYR A 118 -16.67 5.95 -10.03
CA TYR A 118 -17.80 5.42 -10.79
C TYR A 118 -18.46 4.23 -10.10
N THR A 119 -17.76 3.55 -9.19
CA THR A 119 -18.23 2.29 -8.59
C THR A 119 -18.87 2.45 -7.21
N GLY A 120 -18.80 3.65 -6.62
CA GLY A 120 -19.32 3.94 -5.29
C GLY A 120 -18.38 3.49 -4.14
N PRO A 121 -18.65 3.90 -2.89
CA PRO A 121 -17.70 3.74 -1.78
C PRO A 121 -17.33 2.30 -1.45
N THR A 122 -18.29 1.38 -1.46
CA THR A 122 -18.05 -0.04 -1.11
C THR A 122 -17.22 -0.76 -2.16
N VAL A 123 -17.59 -0.65 -3.44
CA VAL A 123 -16.85 -1.30 -4.53
C VAL A 123 -15.51 -0.61 -4.75
N GLY A 124 -15.46 0.73 -4.64
CA GLY A 124 -14.22 1.49 -4.70
C GLY A 124 -13.26 1.14 -3.57
N GLY A 125 -13.77 0.97 -2.35
CA GLY A 125 -12.97 0.49 -1.21
C GLY A 125 -12.43 -0.92 -1.41
N LEU A 126 -13.21 -1.84 -1.99
CA LEU A 126 -12.76 -3.20 -2.31
C LEU A 126 -11.73 -3.22 -3.45
N LEU A 127 -11.91 -2.38 -4.47
CA LEU A 127 -10.95 -2.20 -5.55
C LEU A 127 -9.62 -1.68 -5.01
N ASN A 128 -9.65 -0.68 -4.12
CA ASN A 128 -8.47 -0.18 -3.44
C ASN A 128 -7.81 -1.25 -2.53
N ALA A 129 -8.61 -2.03 -1.80
CA ALA A 129 -8.13 -3.15 -1.01
C ALA A 129 -7.48 -4.28 -1.84
N THR A 130 -7.72 -4.32 -3.15
CA THR A 130 -7.13 -5.32 -4.05
C THR A 130 -5.97 -4.74 -4.85
N PHE A 131 -6.19 -3.59 -5.49
CA PHE A 131 -5.24 -2.98 -6.41
C PHE A 131 -4.26 -2.00 -5.76
N GLY A 132 -4.54 -1.53 -4.54
CA GLY A 132 -3.64 -0.65 -3.79
C GLY A 132 -2.29 -1.29 -3.49
N ASN A 133 -2.27 -2.61 -3.24
CA ASN A 133 -1.07 -3.42 -3.01
C ASN A 133 -0.79 -4.40 -4.17
N VAL A 134 -1.18 -4.03 -5.40
CA VAL A 134 -1.07 -4.94 -6.55
C VAL A 134 0.39 -5.25 -6.89
N THR A 135 1.30 -4.30 -6.68
CA THR A 135 2.73 -4.47 -6.98
C THR A 135 3.32 -5.58 -6.11
N GLU A 136 3.00 -5.58 -4.82
CA GLU A 136 3.40 -6.55 -3.82
C GLU A 136 2.83 -7.94 -4.13
N VAL A 137 1.53 -8.00 -4.47
CA VAL A 137 0.84 -9.23 -4.86
C VAL A 137 1.47 -9.85 -6.11
N ILE A 138 1.78 -9.04 -7.12
CA ILE A 138 2.39 -9.51 -8.37
C ILE A 138 3.81 -10.03 -8.12
N ILE A 139 4.64 -9.29 -7.38
CA ILE A 139 6.01 -9.73 -7.03
C ILE A 139 5.95 -11.04 -6.24
N ALA A 140 5.05 -11.15 -5.25
CA ALA A 140 4.83 -12.36 -4.48
C ALA A 140 4.41 -13.54 -5.37
N LEU A 141 3.50 -13.33 -6.33
CA LEU A 141 3.04 -14.39 -7.23
C LEU A 141 4.16 -14.92 -8.12
N PHE A 142 4.98 -14.05 -8.72
CA PHE A 142 6.12 -14.47 -9.53
C PHE A 142 7.19 -15.18 -8.69
N ALA A 143 7.49 -14.67 -7.50
CA ALA A 143 8.42 -15.32 -6.58
C ALA A 143 7.90 -16.70 -6.13
N LEU A 144 6.61 -16.85 -5.85
CA LEU A 144 5.99 -18.15 -5.56
C LEU A 144 6.10 -19.12 -6.74
N ARG A 145 5.86 -18.64 -7.97
CA ARG A 145 5.97 -19.46 -9.18
C ARG A 145 7.38 -19.96 -9.42
N GLU A 146 8.40 -19.18 -9.06
CA GLU A 146 9.81 -19.58 -9.11
C GLU A 146 10.26 -20.36 -7.86
N GLY A 147 9.37 -20.65 -6.91
CA GLY A 147 9.71 -21.36 -5.67
C GLY A 147 10.52 -20.53 -4.66
N LYS A 148 10.61 -19.21 -4.85
CA LYS A 148 11.38 -18.27 -4.03
C LYS A 148 10.58 -17.82 -2.81
N ILE A 149 10.20 -18.77 -1.95
CA ILE A 149 9.37 -18.53 -0.75
C ILE A 149 10.00 -17.47 0.17
N THR A 150 11.33 -17.48 0.33
CA THR A 150 12.04 -16.48 1.15
C THR A 150 11.84 -15.07 0.61
N VAL A 151 11.87 -14.89 -0.72
CA VAL A 151 11.63 -13.57 -1.34
C VAL A 151 10.23 -13.08 -1.02
N VAL A 152 9.22 -13.95 -1.14
CA VAL A 152 7.81 -13.64 -0.83
C VAL A 152 7.66 -13.22 0.63
N LYS A 153 8.19 -14.03 1.55
CA LYS A 153 8.09 -13.77 3.00
C LYS A 153 8.77 -12.44 3.36
N CYS A 154 10.03 -12.27 2.94
CA CYS A 154 10.80 -11.09 3.27
C CYS A 154 10.23 -9.82 2.60
N SER A 155 9.74 -9.90 1.36
CA SER A 155 9.18 -8.72 0.68
C SER A 155 7.87 -8.24 1.28
N LEU A 156 6.96 -9.16 1.64
CA LEU A 156 5.69 -8.80 2.26
C LEU A 156 5.90 -8.27 3.69
N LEU A 157 6.74 -8.93 4.49
CA LEU A 157 7.07 -8.46 5.83
C LEU A 157 7.80 -7.12 5.80
N GLY A 158 8.73 -6.95 4.85
CA GLY A 158 9.43 -5.70 4.62
C GLY A 158 8.48 -4.56 4.23
N SER A 159 7.42 -4.83 3.47
CA SER A 159 6.40 -3.83 3.15
C SER A 159 5.58 -3.39 4.37
N ILE A 160 5.25 -4.32 5.27
CA ILE A 160 4.65 -3.97 6.56
C ILE A 160 5.60 -3.11 7.40
N LEU A 161 6.88 -3.50 7.53
CA LEU A 161 7.88 -2.72 8.26
C LEU A 161 8.11 -1.33 7.66
N SER A 162 8.17 -1.24 6.33
CA SER A 162 8.31 0.02 5.59
C SER A 162 7.14 0.95 5.91
N ASN A 163 5.90 0.46 5.84
CA ASN A 163 4.73 1.29 6.12
C ASN A 163 4.67 1.77 7.58
N LEU A 164 4.92 0.88 8.53
CA LEU A 164 4.85 1.19 9.96
C LEU A 164 5.97 2.10 10.45
N LEU A 165 7.20 1.90 9.96
CA LEU A 165 8.37 2.58 10.50
C LEU A 165 8.93 3.64 9.54
N LEU A 166 9.11 3.30 8.28
CA LEU A 166 9.73 4.21 7.30
C LEU A 166 8.73 5.26 6.82
N VAL A 167 7.59 4.86 6.27
CA VAL A 167 6.57 5.76 5.72
C VAL A 167 5.98 6.61 6.83
N LEU A 168 5.47 5.99 7.89
CA LEU A 168 4.94 6.74 9.03
C LEU A 168 6.02 7.58 9.71
N GLY A 169 7.22 7.02 9.95
CA GLY A 169 8.31 7.74 10.61
C GLY A 169 8.76 8.99 9.85
N THR A 170 9.00 8.88 8.54
CA THR A 170 9.35 10.04 7.70
C THR A 170 8.21 11.06 7.66
N SER A 171 6.96 10.62 7.57
CA SER A 171 5.81 11.51 7.53
C SER A 171 5.66 12.31 8.83
N LEU A 172 5.74 11.66 9.99
CA LEU A 172 5.70 12.36 11.29
C LEU A 172 6.94 13.23 11.53
N PHE A 173 8.12 12.80 11.04
CA PHE A 173 9.35 13.56 11.19
C PHE A 173 9.29 14.86 10.39
N PHE A 174 9.04 14.78 9.08
CA PHE A 174 9.00 15.95 8.21
C PHE A 174 7.75 16.80 8.45
N GLY A 175 6.59 16.18 8.70
CA GLY A 175 5.37 16.89 9.08
C GLY A 175 5.53 17.66 10.39
N GLY A 176 6.20 17.08 11.39
CA GLY A 176 6.49 17.74 12.66
C GLY A 176 7.56 18.84 12.55
N LEU A 177 8.53 18.72 11.64
CA LEU A 177 9.49 19.78 11.36
C LEU A 177 8.85 20.96 10.61
N ALA A 178 7.95 20.69 9.66
CA ALA A 178 7.26 21.72 8.90
C ALA A 178 6.27 22.52 9.76
N ASN A 179 5.66 21.86 10.75
CA ASN A 179 4.66 22.45 11.64
C ASN A 179 5.23 22.69 13.05
N LEU A 180 6.47 23.16 13.13
CA LEU A 180 7.16 23.37 14.39
C LEU A 180 6.43 24.42 15.25
N GLY A 181 6.04 24.05 16.47
CA GLY A 181 5.31 24.93 17.40
C GLY A 181 3.79 24.88 17.27
N VAL A 182 3.24 24.03 16.38
CA VAL A 182 1.81 23.76 16.28
C VAL A 182 1.51 22.38 16.87
N GLU A 183 0.49 22.27 17.72
CA GLU A 183 0.01 20.96 18.15
C GLU A 183 -0.64 20.24 16.96
N GLN A 184 -0.22 19.00 16.70
CA GLN A 184 -0.76 18.19 15.61
C GLN A 184 -1.56 16.99 16.15
N PRO A 185 -2.82 17.19 16.57
CA PRO A 185 -3.69 16.10 17.00
C PRO A 185 -4.17 15.26 15.80
N TYR A 186 -4.51 13.99 16.06
CA TYR A 186 -5.18 13.11 15.09
C TYR A 186 -6.18 12.18 15.80
N ASP A 187 -7.19 11.69 15.07
CA ASP A 187 -8.16 10.71 15.59
C ASP A 187 -7.50 9.32 15.68
N ARG A 188 -7.52 8.77 16.89
CA ARG A 188 -6.88 7.51 17.21
C ARG A 188 -7.71 6.30 16.84
N LYS A 189 -9.02 6.45 16.62
CA LYS A 189 -9.91 5.30 16.38
C LYS A 189 -9.45 4.45 15.21
N GLN A 190 -9.07 5.08 14.10
CA GLN A 190 -8.56 4.36 12.93
C GLN A 190 -7.23 3.66 13.24
N ALA A 191 -6.34 4.32 13.97
CA ALA A 191 -5.06 3.76 14.38
C ALA A 191 -5.24 2.56 15.32
N ASP A 192 -6.15 2.64 16.29
CA ASP A 192 -6.44 1.59 17.26
C ASP A 192 -7.01 0.34 16.58
N VAL A 193 -7.98 0.49 15.67
CA VAL A 193 -8.54 -0.63 14.90
C VAL A 193 -7.48 -1.31 14.03
N SER A 194 -6.66 -0.52 13.33
CA SER A 194 -5.59 -1.04 12.46
C SER A 194 -4.52 -1.76 13.27
N THR A 195 -4.11 -1.18 14.40
CA THR A 195 -3.11 -1.78 15.30
C THR A 195 -3.62 -3.07 15.93
N GLY A 196 -4.90 -3.14 16.33
CA GLY A 196 -5.51 -4.37 16.82
C GLY A 196 -5.48 -5.51 15.80
N LEU A 197 -5.74 -5.20 14.53
CA LEU A 197 -5.63 -6.17 13.43
C LEU A 197 -4.18 -6.58 13.16
N LEU A 198 -3.23 -5.64 13.21
CA LEU A 198 -1.80 -5.95 13.08
C LEU A 198 -1.30 -6.86 14.20
N ILE A 199 -1.75 -6.65 15.45
CA ILE A 199 -1.45 -7.52 16.59
C ILE A 199 -2.03 -8.94 16.35
N LEU A 200 -3.25 -9.04 15.83
CA LEU A 200 -3.82 -10.34 15.44
C LEU A 200 -2.98 -11.01 14.33
N GLY A 201 -2.52 -10.24 13.35
CA GLY A 201 -1.68 -10.73 12.26
C GLY A 201 -0.35 -11.30 12.76
N VAL A 202 0.36 -10.58 13.63
CA VAL A 202 1.63 -11.08 14.19
C VAL A 202 1.42 -12.24 15.17
N LEU A 203 0.26 -12.32 15.85
CA LEU A 203 -0.11 -13.51 16.60
C LEU A 203 -0.21 -14.73 15.66
N CYS A 204 -0.95 -14.62 14.58
CA CYS A 204 -1.09 -15.69 13.58
C CYS A 204 0.24 -16.09 12.93
N GLN A 205 1.15 -15.14 12.70
CA GLN A 205 2.48 -15.42 12.15
C GLN A 205 3.47 -16.00 13.19
N SER A 206 3.34 -15.63 14.46
CA SER A 206 4.23 -16.15 15.52
C SER A 206 3.87 -17.57 15.96
N MET A 207 2.60 -18.00 15.85
CA MET A 207 2.17 -19.34 16.26
C MET A 207 2.92 -20.48 15.54
N PRO A 208 3.07 -20.50 14.19
CA PRO A 208 3.87 -21.53 13.50
C PRO A 208 5.33 -21.55 13.92
N LEU A 209 5.94 -20.36 14.11
CA LEU A 209 7.31 -20.24 14.61
C LEU A 209 7.45 -20.84 16.02
N MET A 210 6.53 -20.53 16.92
CA MET A 210 6.52 -21.07 18.29
C MET A 210 6.31 -22.59 18.29
N LEU A 211 5.42 -23.10 17.44
CA LEU A 211 5.22 -24.53 17.27
C LEU A 211 6.50 -25.24 16.83
N ARG A 212 7.23 -24.68 15.84
CA ARG A 212 8.52 -25.21 15.39
C ARG A 212 9.51 -25.34 16.55
N TYR A 213 9.61 -24.31 17.40
CA TYR A 213 10.50 -24.35 18.56
C TYR A 213 10.05 -25.35 19.63
N ALA A 214 8.76 -25.39 19.97
CA ALA A 214 8.21 -26.34 20.96
C ALA A 214 8.42 -27.81 20.52
N VAL A 215 8.19 -28.11 19.24
CA VAL A 215 8.46 -29.44 18.67
C VAL A 215 9.97 -29.74 18.71
N SER A 216 10.82 -28.78 18.35
CA SER A 216 12.29 -28.95 18.41
C SER A 216 12.83 -29.19 19.82
N ALA A 217 12.15 -28.64 20.83
CA ALA A 217 12.49 -28.81 22.25
C ALA A 217 12.03 -30.16 22.81
N GLY A 218 11.32 -30.99 22.02
CA GLY A 218 10.84 -32.30 22.44
C GLY A 218 9.60 -32.25 23.34
N GLU A 219 8.93 -31.10 23.45
CA GLU A 219 7.72 -30.95 24.27
C GLU A 219 6.52 -31.72 23.67
N HIS A 220 6.49 -31.91 22.34
CA HIS A 220 5.40 -32.56 21.63
C HIS A 220 5.87 -33.44 20.45
N ALA A 221 5.36 -34.68 20.39
CA ALA A 221 5.56 -35.60 19.26
C ALA A 221 4.52 -35.31 18.17
N VAL A 222 4.86 -34.42 17.25
CA VAL A 222 4.01 -34.04 16.12
C VAL A 222 4.66 -34.51 14.82
N ASN A 223 3.88 -35.00 13.85
CA ASN A 223 4.37 -35.23 12.48
C ASN A 223 4.87 -33.87 11.92
N SER A 224 6.19 -33.72 11.84
CA SER A 224 6.88 -32.43 11.98
C SER A 224 6.71 -31.47 10.80
N ASP A 225 6.54 -31.97 9.57
CA ASP A 225 6.45 -31.11 8.38
C ASP A 225 5.03 -30.64 8.04
N ASP A 226 4.01 -31.48 8.23
CA ASP A 226 2.64 -31.13 7.81
C ASP A 226 1.93 -30.22 8.82
N SER A 227 2.27 -30.32 10.10
CA SER A 227 1.54 -29.62 11.16
C SER A 227 1.77 -28.11 11.17
N GLY A 228 2.98 -27.66 10.85
CA GLY A 228 3.29 -26.23 10.69
C GLY A 228 2.57 -25.62 9.48
N LEU A 229 2.46 -26.36 8.38
CA LEU A 229 1.73 -25.96 7.18
C LEU A 229 0.22 -25.92 7.43
N VAL A 230 -0.35 -26.93 8.08
CA VAL A 230 -1.77 -26.97 8.45
C VAL A 230 -2.13 -25.79 9.37
N LEU A 231 -1.30 -25.52 10.38
CA LEU A 231 -1.48 -24.37 11.25
C LEU A 231 -1.41 -23.05 10.47
N SER A 232 -0.42 -22.90 9.59
CA SER A 232 -0.27 -21.69 8.75
C SER A 232 -1.46 -21.45 7.83
N ARG A 233 -2.01 -22.52 7.23
CA ARG A 233 -3.22 -22.45 6.40
C ARG A 233 -4.45 -22.07 7.23
N ALA A 234 -4.62 -22.65 8.41
CA ALA A 234 -5.73 -22.31 9.32
C ALA A 234 -5.65 -20.85 9.79
N CYS A 235 -4.48 -20.39 10.21
CA CYS A 235 -4.20 -19.00 10.54
C CYS A 235 -4.50 -18.07 9.35
N SER A 236 -4.12 -18.46 8.13
CA SER A 236 -4.37 -17.66 6.93
C SER A 236 -5.86 -17.47 6.65
N VAL A 237 -6.67 -18.53 6.80
CA VAL A 237 -8.13 -18.44 6.69
C VAL A 237 -8.71 -17.50 7.74
N LEU A 238 -8.27 -17.61 9.01
CA LEU A 238 -8.73 -16.73 10.09
C LEU A 238 -8.38 -15.26 9.82
N MET A 239 -7.18 -14.98 9.32
CA MET A 239 -6.75 -13.63 8.99
C MET A 239 -7.61 -13.02 7.88
N ILE A 240 -7.92 -13.78 6.82
CA ILE A 240 -8.79 -13.31 5.73
C ILE A 240 -10.23 -13.08 6.23
N LEU A 241 -10.76 -13.95 7.09
CA LEU A 241 -12.08 -13.74 7.70
C LEU A 241 -12.10 -12.47 8.56
N ALA A 242 -11.06 -12.24 9.36
CA ALA A 242 -10.91 -11.02 10.15
C ALA A 242 -10.79 -9.77 9.26
N TYR A 243 -10.06 -9.85 8.15
CA TYR A 243 -9.98 -8.77 7.17
C TYR A 243 -11.32 -8.51 6.48
N GLY A 244 -12.08 -9.56 6.13
CA GLY A 244 -13.43 -9.42 5.59
C GLY A 244 -14.39 -8.74 6.56
N ALA A 245 -14.33 -9.09 7.86
CA ALA A 245 -15.07 -8.41 8.91
C ALA A 245 -14.65 -6.95 9.06
N TYR A 246 -13.34 -6.67 8.96
CA TYR A 246 -12.80 -5.31 8.95
C TYR A 246 -13.30 -4.50 7.75
N LEU A 247 -13.29 -5.05 6.54
CA LEU A 247 -13.83 -4.35 5.36
C LEU A 247 -15.33 -4.08 5.51
N TYR A 248 -16.09 -5.00 6.08
CA TYR A 248 -17.50 -4.77 6.39
C TYR A 248 -17.68 -3.64 7.42
N PHE A 249 -16.82 -3.61 8.44
CA PHE A 249 -16.80 -2.56 9.45
C PHE A 249 -16.48 -1.19 8.83
N GLN A 250 -15.41 -1.12 8.05
CA GLN A 250 -14.89 0.08 7.40
C GLN A 250 -15.84 0.63 6.33
N LEU A 251 -16.41 -0.22 5.47
CA LEU A 251 -17.16 0.22 4.30
C LEU A 251 -18.66 0.38 4.57
N LYS A 252 -19.19 -0.21 5.65
CA LYS A 252 -20.63 -0.23 5.91
C LYS A 252 -21.02 0.24 7.30
N THR A 253 -20.57 -0.41 8.37
CA THR A 253 -21.12 -0.12 9.71
C THR A 253 -20.53 1.14 10.35
N HIS A 254 -19.25 1.42 10.10
CA HIS A 254 -18.49 2.49 10.76
C HIS A 254 -17.76 3.37 9.74
N ARG A 255 -18.38 3.59 8.57
CA ARG A 255 -17.78 4.39 7.48
C ARG A 255 -17.30 5.77 7.94
N GLN A 256 -18.05 6.40 8.83
CA GLN A 256 -17.74 7.72 9.41
C GLN A 256 -16.42 7.77 10.18
N LEU A 257 -15.89 6.63 10.66
CA LEU A 257 -14.59 6.58 11.35
C LEU A 257 -13.40 6.61 10.37
N PHE A 258 -13.65 6.38 9.08
CA PHE A 258 -12.60 6.24 8.05
C PHE A 258 -12.71 7.30 6.94
N GLU A 259 -13.75 8.13 6.98
CA GLU A 259 -13.86 9.34 6.17
C GLU A 259 -12.95 10.43 6.77
N PRO A 260 -12.04 11.03 5.99
CA PRO A 260 -11.24 12.15 6.45
C PRO A 260 -12.15 13.26 6.98
N GLN A 261 -11.84 13.80 8.16
CA GLN A 261 -12.52 15.01 8.61
C GLN A 261 -12.15 16.16 7.67
N GLU A 262 -13.16 16.82 7.11
CA GLU A 262 -12.96 18.03 6.30
C GLU A 262 -12.42 19.13 7.22
N VAL A 263 -11.11 19.36 7.16
CA VAL A 263 -10.52 20.57 7.71
C VAL A 263 -10.82 21.67 6.72
N GLU A 264 -11.71 22.60 7.09
CA GLU A 264 -11.91 23.88 6.41
C GLU A 264 -10.55 24.60 6.39
N ASP A 265 -9.87 24.58 5.24
CA ASP A 265 -8.67 25.39 5.02
C ASP A 265 -8.98 26.40 3.91
N ASP A 266 -9.22 27.63 4.34
CA ASP A 266 -9.28 28.83 3.51
C ASP A 266 -7.86 29.10 2.96
N GLY A 267 -7.55 28.58 1.76
CA GLY A 267 -6.59 29.25 0.88
C GLY A 267 -5.37 28.49 0.37
N ASP A 268 -5.45 27.20 0.01
CA ASP A 268 -4.42 26.61 -0.86
C ASP A 268 -4.97 25.63 -1.92
N ASP A 269 -4.80 26.02 -3.20
CA ASP A 269 -5.29 25.46 -4.47
C ASP A 269 -4.75 24.06 -4.85
N LEU A 270 -4.52 23.18 -3.86
CA LEU A 270 -3.92 21.85 -4.08
C LEU A 270 -4.69 20.70 -3.42
N VAL A 271 -5.79 20.96 -2.73
CA VAL A 271 -6.82 19.94 -2.49
C VAL A 271 -7.92 20.22 -3.50
N SER A 272 -7.59 20.10 -4.78
CA SER A 272 -8.59 20.24 -5.83
C SER A 272 -9.74 19.30 -5.51
N GLU A 273 -10.98 19.78 -5.66
CA GLU A 273 -12.16 18.93 -5.83
C GLU A 273 -11.82 17.92 -6.93
N ASP A 274 -11.33 16.76 -6.52
CA ASP A 274 -10.78 15.78 -7.43
C ASP A 274 -11.96 15.11 -8.12
N GLU A 275 -12.37 15.68 -9.26
CA GLU A 275 -13.29 15.06 -10.20
C GLU A 275 -12.58 13.91 -10.94
N ALA A 276 -13.36 12.95 -11.43
CA ALA A 276 -12.84 11.91 -12.29
C ALA A 276 -12.32 12.53 -13.60
N VAL A 277 -11.00 12.49 -13.80
CA VAL A 277 -10.33 13.03 -14.99
C VAL A 277 -10.39 12.03 -16.15
N LEU A 278 -10.49 10.75 -15.83
CA LEU A 278 -10.60 9.65 -16.80
C LEU A 278 -12.02 9.08 -16.81
N GLY A 279 -12.52 8.77 -18.00
CA GLY A 279 -13.74 7.98 -18.15
C GLY A 279 -13.52 6.53 -17.66
N PHE A 280 -14.56 5.91 -17.10
CA PHE A 280 -14.50 4.56 -16.50
C PHE A 280 -13.81 3.51 -17.40
N THR A 281 -14.22 3.39 -18.66
CA THR A 281 -13.63 2.42 -19.61
C THR A 281 -12.16 2.71 -19.88
N SER A 282 -11.78 3.98 -19.98
CA SER A 282 -10.38 4.38 -20.17
C SER A 282 -9.54 4.03 -18.95
N ALA A 283 -10.05 4.30 -17.74
CA ALA A 283 -9.36 3.96 -16.50
C ALA A 283 -9.15 2.45 -16.36
N MET A 284 -10.15 1.63 -16.70
CA MET A 284 -10.04 0.16 -16.71
C MET A 284 -9.01 -0.36 -17.72
N VAL A 285 -8.99 0.18 -18.95
CA VAL A 285 -8.00 -0.22 -19.97
C VAL A 285 -6.59 0.14 -19.53
N TRP A 286 -6.39 1.36 -19.03
CA TRP A 286 -5.09 1.79 -18.53
C TRP A 286 -4.65 1.01 -17.29
N LEU A 287 -5.57 0.65 -16.40
CA LEU A 287 -5.28 -0.20 -15.25
C LEU A 287 -4.72 -1.54 -15.73
N ALA A 288 -5.41 -2.20 -16.67
CA ALA A 288 -4.95 -3.48 -17.23
C ALA A 288 -3.57 -3.36 -17.91
N VAL A 289 -3.33 -2.31 -18.70
CA VAL A 289 -2.03 -2.07 -19.34
C VAL A 289 -0.93 -1.88 -18.30
N MET A 290 -1.15 -1.04 -17.29
CA MET A 290 -0.16 -0.83 -16.23
C MET A 290 0.10 -2.11 -15.44
N THR A 291 -0.93 -2.90 -15.14
CA THR A 291 -0.79 -4.19 -14.45
C THR A 291 0.08 -5.16 -15.26
N VAL A 292 -0.09 -5.23 -16.59
CA VAL A 292 0.74 -6.08 -17.46
C VAL A 292 2.20 -5.63 -17.48
N ILE A 293 2.44 -4.31 -17.55
CA ILE A 293 3.80 -3.77 -17.53
C ILE A 293 4.46 -4.03 -16.16
N THR A 294 3.73 -3.81 -15.07
CA THR A 294 4.18 -4.14 -13.71
C THR A 294 4.52 -5.62 -13.60
N ALA A 295 3.65 -6.52 -14.09
CA ALA A 295 3.91 -7.95 -14.10
C ALA A 295 5.22 -8.32 -14.83
N LEU A 296 5.47 -7.71 -15.99
CA LEU A 296 6.70 -7.92 -16.74
C LEU A 296 7.95 -7.45 -15.97
N LEU A 297 7.88 -6.29 -15.31
CA LEU A 297 9.01 -5.77 -14.51
C LEU A 297 9.20 -6.59 -13.22
N SER A 298 8.11 -7.04 -12.58
CA SER A 298 8.17 -7.92 -11.41
C SER A 298 8.82 -9.26 -11.74
N GLU A 299 8.54 -9.86 -12.90
CA GLU A 299 9.24 -11.06 -13.37
C GLU A 299 10.75 -10.81 -13.53
N TYR A 300 11.14 -9.64 -14.06
CA TYR A 300 12.56 -9.28 -14.15
C TYR A 300 13.21 -9.12 -12.78
N VAL A 301 12.57 -8.43 -11.84
CA VAL A 301 13.05 -8.29 -10.46
C VAL A 301 13.26 -9.66 -9.82
N VAL A 302 12.25 -10.53 -9.88
CA VAL A 302 12.31 -11.86 -9.27
C VAL A 302 13.41 -12.70 -9.92
N SER A 303 13.50 -12.74 -11.25
CA SER A 303 14.49 -13.56 -11.98
C SER A 303 15.94 -13.06 -11.88
N THR A 304 16.17 -11.83 -11.41
CA THR A 304 17.52 -11.24 -11.30
C THR A 304 17.97 -10.98 -9.86
N ILE A 305 17.13 -11.27 -8.86
CA ILE A 305 17.42 -10.99 -7.45
C ILE A 305 18.63 -11.78 -6.93
N GLU A 306 18.83 -13.03 -7.34
CA GLU A 306 20.00 -13.82 -6.94
C GLU A 306 21.30 -13.22 -7.49
N ALA A 307 21.29 -12.78 -8.75
CA ALA A 307 22.44 -12.16 -9.38
C ALA A 307 22.79 -10.80 -8.76
N ALA A 308 21.77 -10.02 -8.39
CA ALA A 308 21.96 -8.78 -7.63
C ALA A 308 22.53 -9.08 -6.22
N SER A 309 22.01 -10.11 -5.55
CA SER A 309 22.52 -10.59 -4.25
C SER A 309 23.99 -10.97 -4.31
N GLU A 310 24.40 -11.73 -5.33
CA GLU A 310 25.80 -12.13 -5.53
C GLU A 310 26.70 -10.94 -5.86
N SER A 311 26.27 -10.06 -6.76
CA SER A 311 27.08 -8.90 -7.17
C SER A 311 27.24 -7.85 -6.07
N TRP A 312 26.26 -7.68 -5.18
CA TRP A 312 26.29 -6.69 -4.11
C TRP A 312 26.79 -7.27 -2.78
N GLU A 313 27.05 -8.57 -2.70
CA GLU A 313 27.39 -9.29 -1.46
C GLU A 313 26.35 -9.07 -0.34
N LEU A 314 25.08 -8.96 -0.74
CA LEU A 314 23.93 -8.78 0.16
C LEU A 314 23.09 -10.05 0.18
N SER A 315 22.47 -10.37 1.32
CA SER A 315 21.54 -11.50 1.39
C SER A 315 20.26 -11.22 0.59
N VAL A 316 19.69 -12.26 -0.01
CA VAL A 316 18.37 -12.16 -0.68
C VAL A 316 17.31 -11.64 0.30
N SER A 317 17.38 -12.05 1.57
CA SER A 317 16.51 -11.54 2.64
C SER A 317 16.66 -10.03 2.83
N PHE A 318 17.88 -9.48 2.87
CA PHE A 318 18.11 -8.03 3.00
C PHE A 318 17.53 -7.26 1.81
N ILE A 319 17.82 -7.71 0.58
CA ILE A 319 17.28 -7.07 -0.64
C ILE A 319 15.75 -7.12 -0.61
N SER A 320 15.16 -8.25 -0.22
CA SER A 320 13.73 -8.44 -0.22
C SER A 320 13.03 -7.64 0.89
N ILE A 321 13.60 -7.57 2.10
CA ILE A 321 12.96 -6.91 3.25
C ILE A 321 13.19 -5.40 3.30
N ILE A 322 14.31 -4.90 2.77
CA ILE A 322 14.64 -3.47 2.81
C ILE A 322 14.43 -2.80 1.46
N LEU A 323 14.94 -3.36 0.35
CA LEU A 323 15.01 -2.65 -0.92
C LEU A 323 13.70 -2.71 -1.72
N ILE A 324 13.11 -3.91 -1.86
CA ILE A 324 11.86 -4.07 -2.63
C ILE A 324 10.72 -3.21 -2.07
N PRO A 325 10.48 -3.15 -0.74
CA PRO A 325 9.40 -2.37 -0.15
C PRO A 325 9.51 -0.87 -0.36
N ILE A 326 10.74 -0.33 -0.37
CA ILE A 326 10.96 1.10 -0.64
C ILE A 326 10.43 1.46 -2.02
N VAL A 327 10.59 0.55 -2.99
CA VAL A 327 10.15 0.74 -4.37
C VAL A 327 8.65 0.51 -4.52
N GLY A 328 8.12 -0.58 -3.96
CA GLY A 328 6.69 -0.93 -4.03
C GLY A 328 5.80 0.14 -3.40
N ASN A 329 6.23 0.65 -2.24
CA ASN A 329 5.46 1.62 -1.46
C ASN A 329 5.84 3.07 -1.76
N ALA A 330 6.73 3.34 -2.73
CA ALA A 330 7.27 4.69 -2.98
C ALA A 330 6.18 5.75 -3.21
N ALA A 331 5.11 5.37 -3.91
CA ALA A 331 3.97 6.23 -4.17
C ALA A 331 3.22 6.59 -2.88
N GLU A 332 2.87 5.56 -2.11
CA GLU A 332 2.19 5.71 -0.83
C GLU A 332 3.02 6.51 0.16
N HIS A 333 4.33 6.28 0.14
CA HIS A 333 5.32 6.97 0.96
C HIS A 333 5.35 8.47 0.66
N ALA A 334 5.48 8.84 -0.61
CA ALA A 334 5.52 10.25 -0.99
C ALA A 334 4.20 10.96 -0.69
N GLY A 335 3.05 10.30 -0.91
CA GLY A 335 1.74 10.89 -0.61
C GLY A 335 1.50 11.08 0.89
N ALA A 336 1.87 10.09 1.72
CA ALA A 336 1.78 10.19 3.18
C ALA A 336 2.63 11.36 3.72
N ILE A 337 3.85 11.53 3.21
CA ILE A 337 4.70 12.67 3.60
C ILE A 337 4.04 13.99 3.22
N ILE A 338 3.53 14.14 1.99
CA ILE A 338 2.87 15.38 1.53
C ILE A 338 1.67 15.73 2.42
N PHE A 339 0.85 14.75 2.81
CA PHE A 339 -0.26 15.01 3.71
C PHE A 339 0.18 15.39 5.12
N ALA A 340 1.25 14.78 5.64
CA ALA A 340 1.80 15.16 6.93
C ALA A 340 2.38 16.58 6.93
N PHE A 341 3.01 17.02 5.83
CA PHE A 341 3.43 18.42 5.65
C PHE A 341 2.24 19.37 5.74
N LYS A 342 1.11 19.00 5.11
CA LYS A 342 -0.15 19.77 5.14
C LYS A 342 -0.95 19.61 6.43
N ASN A 343 -0.35 19.06 7.49
CA ASN A 343 -1.01 18.81 8.77
C ASN A 343 -2.26 17.90 8.69
N LYS A 344 -2.37 17.06 7.64
CA LYS A 344 -3.45 16.07 7.45
C LYS A 344 -2.99 14.70 7.95
N LEU A 345 -2.79 14.60 9.26
CA LEU A 345 -2.22 13.40 9.88
C LEU A 345 -3.17 12.19 9.87
N ASP A 346 -4.48 12.39 9.95
CA ASP A 346 -5.45 11.29 9.82
C ASP A 346 -5.32 10.57 8.47
N ILE A 347 -5.12 11.34 7.39
CA ILE A 347 -4.91 10.80 6.05
C ILE A 347 -3.58 10.02 6.01
N THR A 348 -2.53 10.61 6.57
CA THR A 348 -1.20 10.00 6.66
C THR A 348 -1.23 8.64 7.39
N LEU A 349 -1.90 8.59 8.54
CA LEU A 349 -2.07 7.37 9.33
C LEU A 349 -2.93 6.34 8.59
N GLY A 350 -3.98 6.80 7.91
CA GLY A 350 -4.85 5.93 7.15
C GLY A 350 -4.17 5.28 5.94
N VAL A 351 -3.25 5.99 5.28
CA VAL A 351 -2.42 5.43 4.19
C VAL A 351 -1.44 4.41 4.77
N SER A 352 -0.64 4.78 5.78
CA SER A 352 0.43 3.89 6.28
C SER A 352 -0.10 2.68 7.04
N LEU A 353 -0.97 2.86 8.04
CA LEU A 353 -1.53 1.76 8.84
C LEU A 353 -2.53 0.93 8.04
N GLY A 354 -3.29 1.55 7.14
CA GLY A 354 -4.23 0.85 6.26
C GLY A 354 -3.50 -0.12 5.33
N SER A 355 -2.46 0.37 4.65
CA SER A 355 -1.63 -0.45 3.76
C SER A 355 -0.91 -1.57 4.53
N ALA A 356 -0.30 -1.27 5.69
CA ALA A 356 0.29 -2.29 6.56
C ALA A 356 -0.72 -3.37 7.00
N THR A 357 -1.93 -2.97 7.38
CA THR A 357 -3.01 -3.88 7.80
C THR A 357 -3.48 -4.75 6.64
N GLN A 358 -3.63 -4.18 5.44
CA GLN A 358 -4.01 -4.91 4.23
C GLN A 358 -2.94 -5.93 3.85
N ILE A 359 -1.66 -5.56 3.86
CA ILE A 359 -0.59 -6.51 3.53
C ILE A 359 -0.56 -7.65 4.56
N SER A 360 -0.62 -7.31 5.85
CA SER A 360 -0.58 -8.30 6.93
C SER A 360 -1.79 -9.23 6.91
N MET A 361 -3.02 -8.70 6.89
CA MET A 361 -4.25 -9.46 7.08
C MET A 361 -4.87 -10.02 5.80
N PHE A 362 -4.43 -9.55 4.64
CA PHE A 362 -4.94 -10.01 3.34
C PHE A 362 -3.84 -10.56 2.44
N VAL A 363 -2.80 -9.78 2.11
CA VAL A 363 -1.81 -10.21 1.09
C VAL A 363 -0.95 -11.39 1.54
N VAL A 364 -0.45 -11.36 2.78
CA VAL A 364 0.32 -12.48 3.37
C VAL A 364 -0.50 -13.77 3.41
N PRO A 365 -1.71 -13.82 4.03
CA PRO A 365 -2.48 -15.05 4.07
C PRO A 365 -3.02 -15.47 2.70
N LEU A 366 -3.32 -14.54 1.80
CA LEU A 366 -3.67 -14.85 0.42
C LEU A 366 -2.51 -15.57 -0.29
N SER A 367 -1.27 -15.12 -0.06
CA SER A 367 -0.08 -15.76 -0.65
C SER A 367 0.07 -17.22 -0.18
N VAL A 368 -0.22 -17.52 1.08
CA VAL A 368 -0.22 -18.89 1.61
C VAL A 368 -1.32 -19.74 0.97
N LEU A 369 -2.53 -19.20 0.79
CA LEU A 369 -3.62 -19.94 0.14
C LEU A 369 -3.35 -20.17 -1.34
N VAL A 370 -2.81 -19.18 -2.05
CA VAL A 370 -2.41 -19.32 -3.46
C VAL A 370 -1.30 -20.36 -3.60
N ALA A 371 -0.29 -20.32 -2.73
CA ALA A 371 0.77 -21.33 -2.70
C ALA A 371 0.21 -22.74 -2.44
N TRP A 372 -0.79 -22.86 -1.56
CA TRP A 372 -1.47 -24.14 -1.30
C TRP A 372 -2.15 -24.70 -2.56
N VAL A 373 -2.87 -23.86 -3.32
CA VAL A 373 -3.47 -24.26 -4.60
C VAL A 373 -2.42 -24.62 -5.65
N MET A 374 -1.27 -23.94 -5.64
CA MET A 374 -0.15 -24.21 -6.54
C MET A 374 0.68 -25.44 -6.13
N GLY A 375 0.42 -26.06 -4.97
CA GLY A 375 1.21 -27.17 -4.45
C GLY A 375 2.59 -26.75 -3.90
N VAL A 376 2.80 -25.46 -3.64
CA VAL A 376 4.03 -24.90 -3.06
C VAL A 376 3.87 -24.84 -1.52
N PRO A 377 4.82 -25.40 -0.74
CA PRO A 377 4.73 -25.43 0.72
C PRO A 377 5.14 -24.09 1.35
N MET A 378 4.39 -23.02 1.07
CA MET A 378 4.53 -21.75 1.78
C MET A 378 3.79 -21.81 3.13
N ASP A 379 4.50 -21.52 4.21
CA ASP A 379 3.94 -21.37 5.56
C ASP A 379 4.05 -19.92 6.05
N LEU A 380 3.55 -19.66 7.26
CA LEU A 380 3.66 -18.37 7.96
C LEU A 380 4.84 -18.34 8.95
N ASP A 381 5.81 -19.25 8.84
CA ASP A 381 7.03 -19.20 9.66
C ASP A 381 8.06 -18.29 8.98
N PHE A 382 8.15 -17.04 9.43
CA PHE A 382 9.08 -16.04 8.87
C PHE A 382 10.49 -16.13 9.45
N ASN A 383 10.78 -17.07 10.35
CA ASN A 383 11.96 -17.10 11.22
C ASN A 383 11.93 -16.06 12.36
N LEU A 384 12.86 -16.24 13.31
CA LEU A 384 12.88 -15.50 14.56
C LEU A 384 13.15 -14.01 14.38
N LEU A 385 14.08 -13.64 13.51
CA LEU A 385 14.45 -12.24 13.36
C LEU A 385 13.34 -11.44 12.67
N GLU A 386 12.78 -11.99 11.60
CA GLU A 386 11.71 -11.37 10.83
C GLU A 386 10.45 -11.20 11.68
N THR A 387 9.99 -12.27 12.34
CA THR A 387 8.83 -12.22 13.24
C THR A 387 9.08 -11.30 14.44
N GLY A 388 10.29 -11.35 15.03
CA GLY A 388 10.66 -10.48 16.13
C GLY A 388 10.71 -9.00 15.74
N SER A 389 11.25 -8.70 14.56
CA SER A 389 11.30 -7.34 14.01
C SER A 389 9.90 -6.79 13.74
N LEU A 390 9.01 -7.61 13.16
CA LEU A 390 7.62 -7.24 12.92
C LEU A 390 6.86 -6.98 14.22
N PHE A 391 6.99 -7.88 15.19
CA PHE A 391 6.36 -7.72 16.51
C PHE A 391 6.80 -6.42 17.18
N LEU A 392 8.11 -6.16 17.22
CA LEU A 392 8.65 -4.94 17.80
C LEU A 392 8.20 -3.70 17.05
N ALA A 393 8.14 -3.73 15.71
CA ALA A 393 7.68 -2.62 14.90
C ALA A 393 6.21 -2.26 15.18
N ILE A 394 5.32 -3.25 15.25
CA ILE A 394 3.91 -3.06 15.60
C ILE A 394 3.79 -2.49 17.00
N LEU A 395 4.54 -3.02 17.96
CA LEU A 395 4.53 -2.56 19.35
C LEU A 395 5.00 -1.11 19.48
N VAL A 396 6.16 -0.77 18.90
CA VAL A 396 6.70 0.59 18.93
C VAL A 396 5.74 1.58 18.25
N THR A 397 5.16 1.19 17.11
CA THR A 397 4.18 2.01 16.40
C THR A 397 2.92 2.22 17.24
N SER A 398 2.40 1.16 17.86
CA SER A 398 1.23 1.23 18.76
C SER A 398 1.46 2.19 19.92
N PHE A 399 2.61 2.12 20.59
CA PHE A 399 2.94 3.00 21.69
C PHE A 399 3.16 4.44 21.23
N THR A 400 3.80 4.62 20.07
CA THR A 400 4.05 5.94 19.48
C THR A 400 2.75 6.68 19.15
N LEU A 401 1.71 5.93 18.77
CA LEU A 401 0.39 6.47 18.43
C LEU A 401 -0.57 6.55 19.63
N GLN A 402 -0.13 6.14 20.82
CA GLN A 402 -1.00 5.91 21.98
C GLN A 402 -1.42 7.19 22.72
N ASP A 403 -1.11 8.37 22.23
CA ASP A 403 -1.48 9.65 22.85
C ASP A 403 -2.25 10.57 21.90
N GLY A 404 -2.36 10.24 20.60
CA GLY A 404 -3.14 10.99 19.63
C GLY A 404 -2.53 12.33 19.20
N SER A 405 -1.24 12.54 19.48
CA SER A 405 -0.51 13.73 19.07
C SER A 405 0.70 13.36 18.23
N SER A 406 1.12 14.24 17.33
CA SER A 406 2.35 14.07 16.53
C SER A 406 3.37 15.15 16.86
N HIS A 407 4.64 14.77 16.84
CA HIS A 407 5.78 15.66 16.85
C HIS A 407 6.99 14.99 16.18
N TYR A 408 7.95 15.78 15.71
CA TYR A 408 9.07 15.27 14.90
C TYR A 408 9.86 14.13 15.59
N LEU A 409 10.00 14.18 16.93
CA LEU A 409 10.74 13.16 17.68
C LEU A 409 10.09 11.76 17.60
N LYS A 410 8.76 11.65 17.50
CA LYS A 410 8.09 10.36 17.24
C LYS A 410 8.45 9.80 15.88
N GLY A 411 8.45 10.66 14.87
CA GLY A 411 8.89 10.29 13.53
C GLY A 411 10.34 9.83 13.52
N LEU A 412 11.23 10.57 14.20
CA LEU A 412 12.64 10.20 14.33
C LEU A 412 12.81 8.84 15.03
N LEU A 413 12.06 8.56 16.09
CA LEU A 413 12.10 7.28 16.79
C LEU A 413 11.78 6.12 15.84
N LEU A 414 10.69 6.21 15.07
CA LEU A 414 10.30 5.19 14.10
C LEU A 414 11.36 4.98 13.01
N LEU A 415 11.96 6.07 12.52
CA LEU A 415 13.05 6.01 11.55
C LEU A 415 14.30 5.32 12.10
N LEU A 416 14.67 5.63 13.34
CA LEU A 416 15.79 4.96 14.01
C LEU A 416 15.50 3.47 14.22
N CYS A 417 14.27 3.09 14.58
CA CYS A 417 13.86 1.69 14.64
C CYS A 417 14.00 0.99 13.28
N TYR A 418 13.55 1.62 12.19
CA TYR A 418 13.73 1.07 10.83
C TYR A 418 15.21 0.91 10.47
N ALA A 419 16.03 1.92 10.79
CA ALA A 419 17.47 1.88 10.53
C ALA A 419 18.17 0.75 11.31
N VAL A 420 17.83 0.56 12.60
CA VAL A 420 18.38 -0.53 13.42
C VAL A 420 18.00 -1.91 12.87
N ILE A 421 16.75 -2.09 12.46
CA ILE A 421 16.30 -3.34 11.80
C ILE A 421 17.06 -3.53 10.48
N GLY A 422 17.20 -2.48 9.66
CA GLY A 422 17.96 -2.51 8.42
C GLY A 422 19.43 -2.90 8.62
N VAL A 423 20.09 -2.34 9.64
CA VAL A 423 21.46 -2.72 10.02
C VAL A 423 21.52 -4.19 10.46
N CYS A 424 20.53 -4.68 11.21
CA CYS A 424 20.48 -6.08 11.63
C CYS A 424 20.43 -7.04 10.42
N PHE A 425 19.55 -6.77 9.45
CA PHE A 425 19.48 -7.57 8.21
C PHE A 425 20.70 -7.39 7.31
N PHE A 426 21.37 -6.22 7.36
CA PHE A 426 22.61 -5.97 6.62
C PHE A 426 23.77 -6.81 7.16
N VAL A 427 23.89 -6.92 8.48
CA VAL A 427 24.95 -7.69 9.15
C VAL A 427 24.78 -9.20 8.93
N LEU A 428 23.55 -9.67 8.67
CA LEU A 428 23.23 -11.05 8.27
C LEU A 428 23.75 -11.46 6.88
N ARG A 429 24.91 -10.93 6.47
CA ARG A 429 25.60 -11.31 5.24
C ARG A 429 25.68 -12.82 5.11
N ARG A 430 25.44 -13.28 3.87
CA ARG A 430 25.49 -14.67 3.44
C ARG A 430 26.69 -15.35 4.12
N ARG A 431 26.44 -16.40 4.91
CA ARG A 431 27.51 -17.30 5.34
C ARG A 431 28.06 -17.89 4.04
N SER A 432 29.24 -17.43 3.61
CA SER A 432 29.92 -18.02 2.46
C SER A 432 29.96 -19.52 2.69
N ALA A 433 29.56 -20.29 1.68
CA ALA A 433 29.73 -21.74 1.65
C ALA A 433 31.22 -22.11 1.46
N ASP A 434 32.10 -21.44 2.22
CA ASP A 434 33.52 -21.69 2.35
C ASP A 434 33.78 -21.88 3.84
N GLY A 435 33.53 -23.11 4.26
CA GLY A 435 33.59 -23.54 5.64
C GLY A 435 33.41 -25.04 5.71
N SER A 436 34.19 -25.75 4.89
CA SER A 436 34.59 -27.11 5.24
C SER A 436 35.21 -27.07 6.64
N ASN A 437 34.47 -27.57 7.63
CA ASN A 437 34.97 -28.44 8.69
C ASN A 437 33.79 -29.01 9.48
#